data_AF-D0IA20-F1
#
_entry.id   AF-D0IA20-F1
#
_cell.length_a   1.000
_cell.length_b   1.000
_cell.length_c   1.000
_cell.angle_alpha   90.00
_cell.angle_beta   90.00
_cell.angle_gamma   90.00
#
_symmetry.space_group_name_H-M   'P 1'
#
loop_
_entity.id
_entity.type
_entity.pdbx_description
1 polymer ?
#
loop_
_entity_poly.entity_id
_entity_poly.type
_entity_poly.pdbx_seq_one_letter_code
_entity_poly.pdbx_strand_id
1 'polypeptide(L)' 'MLRHPSKPLPIVGSGKIERVESAAKAMSLSLSREQWYRIWVASKGHGVP' A
#
# COMPACT_ATOMS: atom_id res chain seq x y z
N MET A 1 2.32 2.18 0.90
CA MET A 1 3.26 3.14 0.27
C MET A 1 3.22 4.50 0.97
N LEU A 2 2.04 5.14 1.05
CA LEU A 2 1.85 6.50 1.60
C LEU A 2 2.16 6.68 3.10
N ARG A 3 2.51 5.61 3.81
CA ARG A 3 3.01 5.64 5.19
C ARG A 3 4.27 4.79 5.43
N HIS A 4 4.81 4.17 4.38
CA HIS A 4 6.10 3.49 4.49
C HIS A 4 7.20 4.57 4.54
N PRO A 5 8.10 4.55 5.54
CA PRO A 5 9.07 5.63 5.74
C PRO A 5 9.95 5.88 4.49
N SER A 6 10.28 4.82 3.74
CA SER A 6 11.12 4.90 2.54
C SER A 6 10.43 5.40 1.26
N LYS A 7 9.12 5.70 1.28
CA LYS A 7 8.35 6.21 0.11
C LYS A 7 8.67 5.49 -1.23
N PRO A 8 8.47 4.15 -1.33
CA PRO A 8 8.83 3.39 -2.53
C PRO A 8 7.99 3.80 -3.75
N LEU A 9 8.55 3.77 -4.96
CA LEU A 9 7.82 4.01 -6.22
C LEU A 9 7.22 2.69 -6.77
N PRO A 10 5.89 2.53 -6.83
CA PRO A 10 5.24 1.30 -7.26
C PRO A 10 5.26 1.21 -8.78
N ILE A 11 5.54 0.01 -9.29
CA ILE A 11 5.49 -0.30 -10.72
C ILE A 11 4.27 -1.19 -10.95
N VAL A 12 3.36 -0.76 -11.82
CA VAL A 12 2.14 -1.52 -12.17
C VAL A 12 2.42 -2.32 -13.44
N GLY A 13 2.48 -3.65 -13.32
CA GLY A 13 2.75 -4.54 -14.46
C GLY A 13 1.52 -4.99 -15.25
N SER A 14 0.37 -4.31 -15.14
CA SER A 14 -0.86 -4.75 -15.79
C SER A 14 -1.08 -4.05 -17.14
N GLY A 15 -1.39 -4.81 -18.18
CA GLY A 15 -1.83 -4.27 -19.49
C GLY A 15 -3.33 -3.93 -19.57
N LYS A 16 -4.10 -4.14 -18.49
CA LYS A 16 -5.53 -3.81 -18.43
C LYS A 16 -5.72 -2.42 -17.84
N ILE A 17 -6.36 -1.51 -18.58
CA ILE A 17 -6.47 -0.10 -18.21
C ILE A 17 -7.20 0.09 -16.87
N GLU A 18 -8.22 -0.72 -16.58
CA GLU A 18 -9.02 -0.60 -15.36
C GLU A 18 -8.18 -0.86 -14.10
N ARG A 19 -7.16 -1.73 -14.21
CA ARG A 19 -6.23 -2.02 -13.12
C ARG A 19 -5.20 -0.91 -12.91
N VAL A 20 -4.78 -0.26 -14.01
CA VAL A 20 -3.89 0.91 -13.96
C VAL A 20 -4.61 2.08 -13.29
N GLU A 21 -5.86 2.35 -13.68
CA GLU A 21 -6.68 3.41 -13.07
C GLU A 21 -6.91 3.18 -11.58
N SER A 22 -7.21 1.93 -11.18
CA SER A 22 -7.38 1.57 -9.77
C SER A 22 -6.09 1.81 -8.97
N ALA A 23 -4.93 1.42 -9.52
CA ALA A 23 -3.63 1.66 -8.89
C ALA A 23 -3.31 3.16 -8.77
N ALA A 24 -3.64 3.96 -9.79
CA ALA A 24 -3.49 5.40 -9.75
C ALA A 24 -4.38 6.04 -8.66
N LYS A 25 -5.65 5.63 -8.56
CA LYS A 25 -6.56 6.08 -7.49
C LYS A 25 -6.07 5.67 -6.10
N ALA A 26 -5.39 4.55 -5.95
CA ALA A 26 -4.83 4.13 -4.67
C ALA A 26 -3.75 5.09 -4.15
N MET A 27 -3.12 5.89 -5.01
CA MET A 27 -2.11 6.89 -4.61
C MET A 27 -2.69 8.06 -3.80
N SER A 28 -4.01 8.29 -3.82
CA SER A 28 -4.65 9.32 -3.00
C SER A 28 -5.18 8.80 -1.66
N LEU A 29 -5.04 7.50 -1.36
CA LEU A 29 -5.56 6.90 -0.13
C LEU A 29 -4.68 7.21 1.07
N SER A 30 -5.17 8.00 2.01
CA SER A 30 -4.49 8.18 3.30
C SER A 30 -4.84 7.04 4.26
N LEU A 31 -3.83 6.37 4.80
CA LEU A 31 -4.02 5.33 5.82
C LEU A 31 -3.67 5.87 7.20
N SER A 32 -4.50 5.55 8.19
CA SER A 32 -4.18 5.79 9.60
C SER A 32 -2.99 4.94 10.04
N ARG A 33 -2.40 5.29 11.19
CA ARG A 33 -1.25 4.59 11.78
C ARG A 33 -1.65 3.14 12.09
N GLU A 34 -2.80 2.99 12.72
CA GLU A 34 -3.39 1.70 13.10
C GLU A 34 -3.72 0.85 11.87
N GLN A 35 -4.33 1.42 10.83
CA GLN A 35 -4.62 0.71 9.58
C GLN A 35 -3.34 0.19 8.92
N TRP A 36 -2.29 1.01 8.89
CA TRP A 36 -1.00 0.59 8.36
C TRP A 36 -0.37 -0.55 9.17
N TYR A 37 -0.40 -0.46 10.51
CA TYR A 37 0.10 -1.53 11.37
C TYR A 37 -0.69 -2.83 11.21
N ARG A 38 -2.01 -2.77 11.04
CA ARG A 38 -2.83 -3.97 10.76
C ARG A 38 -2.39 -4.68 9.49
N ILE A 39 -2.12 -3.93 8.42
CA ILE A 39 -1.60 -4.50 7.16
C ILE A 39 -0.20 -5.11 7.38
N TRP A 40 0.67 -4.41 8.11
CA TRP A 40 2.02 -4.89 8.41
C TRP A 40 2.01 -6.20 9.21
N VAL A 41 1.21 -6.27 10.29
CA VAL A 41 1.10 -7.48 11.14
C VAL A 41 0.55 -8.64 10.32
N ALA A 42 -0.51 -8.39 9.54
CA ALA A 42 -1.09 -9.40 8.65
C ALA A 42 -0.07 -9.90 7.61
N SER A 43 0.81 -9.03 7.10
CA SER A 43 1.84 -9.39 6.14
C SER A 43 3.05 -10.11 6.75
N LYS A 44 3.38 -9.85 8.02
CA LYS A 44 4.56 -10.41 8.71
C LYS A 44 4.24 -11.66 9.54
N GLY A 45 2.97 -11.91 9.85
CA GLY A 45 2.53 -13.08 10.63
C GLY A 45 2.77 -12.99 12.13
N HIS A 46 3.36 -11.89 12.62
CA HIS A 46 3.54 -11.60 14.05
C HIS A 46 3.43 -10.10 14.32
N GLY A 47 3.17 -9.72 15.58
CA GLY A 47 3.06 -8.33 16.03
C GLY A 47 4.34 -7.51 15.85
N VAL A 48 4.19 -6.19 15.88
CA VAL A 48 5.35 -5.27 15.93
C VAL A 48 6.02 -5.48 17.28
N PRO A 49 7.36 -5.58 17.37
CA PRO A 49 8.05 -5.60 18.65
C PRO A 49 7.78 -4.34 19.48
#